data_AF-A0A2V9RFV6-F1
#
_entry.id   AF-A0A2V9RFV6-F1
#
_cell.length_a   1.000
_cell.length_b   1.000
_cell.length_c   1.000
_cell.angle_alpha   90.00
_cell.angle_beta   90.00
_cell.angle_gamma   90.00
#
_symmetry.space_group_name_H-M   'P 1'
#
loop_
_entity.id
_entity.type
_entity.pdbx_description
1 polymer ?
#
loop_
_entity_poly.entity_id
_entity_poly.type
_entity_poly.pdbx_seq_one_letter_code
_entity_poly.pdbx_strand_id
1 'polypeptide(L)'
;MSFRLWKIWWGYGNRLSMKGRIALGITLSRLIFLPVIFLAIYYIAGMVNATNQIATVDAKVARLAEQIISEIGEMRRAEKNYLLLKDPSYLKKINEVSQLVIAQIEDGLFISSSERNRFAEMKAAVKAYVNNIEIVSQSTEPVKDVAALNQFSNMVRNYQKRIDSLLVAARSFKSQEEISQSIDEISSEAMSFDRFIVQSVIASEPKRSKLLAELQSKGDEIAALARQVNENSWKKVEQERSHAEQLGNRATLFITITLAVTLLFSFAFTWYLPRRVLNPIRQITQALRKASSGNYDVFLHLSAKDELGELVNEFHNLVEHMRDREIHKPPLNGIPPVRAPIQQQSFTVF
;
A
#
# COMPACT_ATOMS: atom_id res chain seq x y z
N MET A 1 9.54 35.84 -1.37
CA MET A 1 11.00 35.57 -1.50
C MET A 1 11.40 34.92 -2.83
N SER A 2 10.46 34.67 -3.77
CA SER A 2 10.70 34.02 -5.07
C SER A 2 11.28 34.92 -6.17
N PHE A 3 11.15 36.25 -6.07
CA PHE A 3 11.62 37.18 -7.12
C PHE A 3 13.13 37.46 -7.13
N ARG A 4 13.85 37.20 -6.02
CA ARG A 4 15.32 37.45 -5.94
C ARG A 4 16.14 36.35 -6.60
N LEU A 5 15.68 35.10 -6.59
CA LEU A 5 16.39 33.98 -7.21
C LEU A 5 16.36 34.03 -8.74
N TRP A 6 15.27 34.53 -9.34
CA TRP A 6 15.14 34.68 -10.79
C TRP A 6 16.13 35.71 -11.38
N LYS A 7 16.37 36.82 -10.66
CA LYS A 7 17.34 37.86 -11.05
C LYS A 7 18.79 37.37 -10.96
N ILE A 8 19.10 36.50 -9.99
CA ILE A 8 20.43 35.89 -9.83
C ILE A 8 20.71 34.91 -10.97
N TRP A 9 19.72 34.10 -11.36
CA TRP A 9 19.85 33.15 -12.48
C TRP A 9 20.07 33.86 -13.84
N TRP A 10 19.41 35.01 -14.05
CA TRP A 10 19.58 35.83 -15.26
C TRP A 10 20.98 36.47 -15.36
N GLY A 11 21.60 36.81 -14.24
CA GLY A 11 22.96 37.38 -14.19
C GLY A 11 24.06 36.37 -14.50
N TYR A 12 23.91 35.11 -14.06
CA TYR A 12 24.88 34.04 -14.34
C TYR A 12 24.78 33.53 -15.79
N GLY A 13 23.57 33.32 -16.32
CA GLY A 13 23.39 32.78 -17.67
C GLY A 13 23.99 33.62 -18.80
N ASN A 14 24.11 34.95 -18.60
CA ASN A 14 24.70 35.87 -19.58
C ASN A 14 26.24 35.81 -19.67
N ARG A 15 26.92 35.12 -18.75
CA ARG A 15 28.40 34.92 -18.78
C ARG A 15 28.81 33.54 -19.29
N LEU A 16 27.85 32.63 -19.46
CA LEU A 16 28.10 31.25 -19.88
C LEU A 16 27.89 31.09 -21.39
N SER A 17 28.75 30.27 -21.98
CA SER A 17 28.60 29.76 -23.32
C SER A 17 27.25 29.04 -23.50
N MET A 18 26.69 29.02 -24.70
CA MET A 18 25.50 28.27 -25.11
C MET A 18 25.59 26.80 -24.71
N LYS A 19 26.74 26.13 -24.91
CA LYS A 19 26.97 24.76 -24.41
C LYS A 19 26.87 24.70 -22.88
N GLY A 20 27.45 25.68 -22.18
CA GLY A 20 27.35 25.81 -20.73
C GLY A 20 25.90 25.99 -20.23
N ARG A 21 25.07 26.77 -20.93
CA ARG A 21 23.64 26.95 -20.58
C ARG A 21 22.82 25.67 -20.78
N ILE A 22 23.05 24.96 -21.89
CA ILE A 22 22.38 23.68 -22.15
C ILE A 22 22.82 22.63 -21.12
N ALA A 23 24.12 22.54 -20.86
CA ALA A 23 24.68 21.63 -19.85
C ALA A 23 24.17 21.94 -18.44
N LEU A 24 24.01 23.22 -18.08
CA LEU A 24 23.38 23.62 -16.83
C LEU A 24 21.91 23.23 -16.78
N GLY A 25 21.16 23.38 -17.87
CA GLY A 25 19.76 22.93 -17.95
C GLY A 25 19.62 21.42 -17.73
N ILE A 26 20.48 20.62 -18.36
CA ILE A 26 20.49 19.15 -18.18
C ILE A 26 20.96 18.76 -16.78
N THR A 27 21.98 19.43 -16.25
CA THR A 27 22.48 19.16 -14.90
C THR A 27 21.42 19.53 -13.85
N LEU A 28 20.74 20.66 -14.02
CA LEU A 28 19.68 21.10 -13.13
C LEU A 28 18.46 20.17 -13.21
N SER A 29 18.08 19.72 -14.41
CA SER A 29 16.99 18.75 -14.55
C SER A 29 17.33 17.43 -13.85
N ARG A 30 18.55 16.91 -14.01
CA ARG A 30 19.02 15.71 -13.29
C ARG A 30 19.02 15.91 -11.78
N LEU A 31 19.43 17.08 -11.31
CA LEU A 31 19.44 17.42 -9.88
C LEU A 31 18.03 17.49 -9.27
N ILE A 32 17.00 17.74 -10.09
CA ILE A 32 15.59 17.67 -9.66
C ILE A 32 15.03 16.25 -9.79
N PHE A 33 15.22 15.60 -10.94
CA PHE A 33 14.60 14.30 -11.21
C PHE A 33 15.23 13.15 -10.45
N LEU A 34 16.56 13.11 -10.29
CA LEU A 34 17.21 11.98 -9.62
C LEU A 34 16.75 11.84 -8.16
N PRO A 35 16.78 12.89 -7.30
CA PRO A 35 16.27 12.77 -5.94
C PRO A 35 14.81 12.33 -5.88
N VAL A 36 13.97 12.82 -6.80
CA VAL A 36 12.56 12.41 -6.84
C VAL A 36 12.41 10.93 -7.18
N ILE A 37 13.15 10.44 -8.18
CA ILE A 37 13.11 9.02 -8.55
C ILE A 37 13.56 8.16 -7.37
N PHE A 38 14.67 8.52 -6.70
CA PHE A 38 15.14 7.80 -5.51
C PHE A 38 14.10 7.81 -4.39
N LEU A 39 13.48 8.96 -4.15
CA LEU A 39 12.47 9.12 -3.10
C LEU A 39 11.17 8.36 -3.44
N ALA A 40 10.76 8.33 -4.71
CA ALA A 40 9.64 7.52 -5.19
C ALA A 40 9.91 6.02 -5.00
N ILE A 41 11.12 5.55 -5.37
CA ILE A 41 11.54 4.16 -5.15
C ILE A 41 11.51 3.84 -3.65
N TYR A 42 12.01 4.73 -2.80
CA TYR A 42 11.98 4.55 -1.35
C TYR A 42 10.56 4.37 -0.80
N TYR A 43 9.61 5.24 -1.19
CA TYR A 43 8.22 5.13 -0.72
C TYR A 43 7.51 3.89 -1.29
N ILE A 44 7.73 3.55 -2.57
CA ILE A 44 7.17 2.34 -3.17
C ILE A 44 7.71 1.10 -2.46
N ALA A 45 9.01 1.03 -2.21
CA ALA A 45 9.62 -0.09 -1.49
C ALA A 45 9.07 -0.23 -0.07
N GLY A 46 8.90 0.89 0.66
CA GLY A 46 8.28 0.89 1.99
C GLY A 46 6.84 0.38 1.96
N MET A 47 6.03 0.81 0.98
CA MET A 47 4.65 0.36 0.82
C MET A 47 4.57 -1.13 0.45
N VAL A 48 5.44 -1.61 -0.45
CA VAL A 48 5.53 -3.03 -0.82
C VAL A 48 5.89 -3.88 0.40
N ASN A 49 6.84 -3.42 1.23
CA ASN A 49 7.22 -4.13 2.44
C ASN A 49 6.06 -4.24 3.44
N ALA A 50 5.36 -3.13 3.72
CA ALA A 50 4.19 -3.12 4.61
C ALA A 50 3.06 -4.02 4.07
N THR A 51 2.75 -3.92 2.77
CA THR A 51 1.71 -4.74 2.12
C THR A 51 2.06 -6.23 2.16
N ASN A 52 3.32 -6.58 1.95
CA ASN A 52 3.78 -7.97 2.04
C ASN A 52 3.68 -8.50 3.46
N GLN A 53 4.04 -7.70 4.48
CA GLN A 53 3.92 -8.08 5.89
C GLN A 53 2.46 -8.38 6.26
N ILE A 54 1.53 -7.50 5.85
CA ILE A 54 0.08 -7.70 6.03
C ILE A 54 -0.39 -8.99 5.35
N ALA A 55 -0.09 -9.15 4.06
CA ALA A 55 -0.67 -10.22 3.25
C ALA A 55 -0.12 -11.61 3.60
N THR A 56 1.17 -11.70 3.92
CA THR A 56 1.87 -13.00 4.06
C THR A 56 1.99 -13.47 5.50
N VAL A 57 2.01 -12.55 6.47
CA VAL A 57 2.18 -12.87 7.89
C VAL A 57 0.90 -12.53 8.66
N ASP A 58 0.59 -11.25 8.84
CA ASP A 58 -0.40 -10.84 9.85
C ASP A 58 -1.81 -11.30 9.51
N ALA A 59 -2.26 -11.12 8.25
CA ALA A 59 -3.57 -11.59 7.81
C ALA A 59 -3.67 -13.13 7.79
N LYS A 60 -2.57 -13.83 7.48
CA LYS A 60 -2.55 -15.29 7.47
C LYS A 60 -2.65 -15.86 8.90
N VAL A 61 -1.95 -15.26 9.85
CA VAL A 61 -2.00 -15.62 11.27
C VAL A 61 -3.38 -15.31 11.86
N ALA A 62 -3.99 -14.18 11.51
CA ALA A 62 -5.37 -13.85 11.92
C ALA A 62 -6.36 -14.91 11.43
N ARG A 63 -6.30 -15.28 10.13
CA ARG A 63 -7.16 -16.32 9.56
C ARG A 63 -6.98 -17.68 10.22
N LEU A 64 -5.73 -18.08 10.49
CA LEU A 64 -5.46 -19.33 11.23
C LEU A 64 -6.09 -19.28 12.62
N ALA A 65 -5.92 -18.17 13.35
CA ALA A 65 -6.51 -18.02 14.67
C ALA A 65 -8.05 -18.07 14.63
N GLU A 66 -8.68 -17.48 13.62
CA GLU A 66 -10.13 -17.54 13.41
C GLU A 66 -10.63 -18.96 13.09
N GLN A 67 -9.90 -19.70 12.24
CA GLN A 67 -10.17 -21.12 11.97
C GLN A 67 -10.07 -21.95 13.24
N ILE A 68 -8.99 -21.77 14.01
CA ILE A 68 -8.78 -22.44 15.30
C ILE A 68 -9.93 -22.16 16.26
N ILE A 69 -10.39 -20.91 16.39
CA ILE A 69 -11.54 -20.54 17.25
C ILE A 69 -12.80 -21.34 16.84
N SER A 70 -13.08 -21.40 15.54
CA SER A 70 -14.24 -22.13 15.01
C SER A 70 -14.16 -23.64 15.30
N GLU A 71 -13.00 -24.24 15.05
CA GLU A 71 -12.74 -25.67 15.24
C GLU A 71 -12.74 -26.08 16.71
N ILE A 72 -12.19 -25.26 17.62
CA ILE A 72 -12.33 -25.48 19.07
C ILE A 72 -13.81 -25.45 19.47
N GLY A 73 -14.59 -24.53 18.89
CA GLY A 73 -16.04 -24.50 19.10
C GLY A 73 -16.71 -25.81 18.68
N GLU A 74 -16.28 -26.40 17.57
CA GLU A 74 -16.77 -27.70 17.10
C GLU A 74 -16.34 -28.85 18.02
N MET A 75 -15.08 -28.86 18.46
CA MET A 75 -14.57 -29.83 19.43
C MET A 75 -15.38 -29.80 20.73
N ARG A 76 -15.64 -28.61 21.28
CA ARG A 76 -16.42 -28.46 22.52
C ARG A 76 -17.88 -28.87 22.37
N ARG A 77 -18.48 -28.66 21.19
CA ARG A 77 -19.82 -29.17 20.90
C ARG A 77 -19.82 -30.71 20.87
N ALA A 78 -18.86 -31.32 20.18
CA ALA A 78 -18.71 -32.77 20.12
C ALA A 78 -18.42 -33.36 21.52
N GLU A 79 -17.58 -32.71 22.32
CA GLU A 79 -17.30 -33.06 23.72
C GLU A 79 -18.59 -33.12 24.54
N LYS A 80 -19.39 -32.05 24.53
CA LYS A 80 -20.67 -32.01 25.25
C LYS A 80 -21.62 -33.10 24.78
N ASN A 81 -21.73 -33.31 23.47
CA ASN A 81 -22.56 -34.36 22.91
C ASN A 81 -22.07 -35.76 23.32
N TYR A 82 -20.77 -35.99 23.36
CA TYR A 82 -20.20 -37.23 23.88
C TYR A 82 -20.53 -37.42 25.36
N LEU A 83 -20.34 -36.39 26.17
CA LEU A 83 -20.60 -36.47 27.61
C LEU A 83 -22.06 -36.79 27.92
N LEU A 84 -22.99 -36.28 27.11
CA LEU A 84 -24.43 -36.49 27.24
C LEU A 84 -24.90 -37.84 26.65
N LEU A 85 -24.48 -38.17 25.43
CA LEU A 85 -25.02 -39.29 24.65
C LEU A 85 -24.15 -40.55 24.73
N LYS A 86 -22.89 -40.41 25.15
CA LYS A 86 -21.86 -41.46 25.20
C LYS A 86 -21.65 -42.18 23.85
N ASP A 87 -22.00 -41.55 22.74
CA ASP A 87 -21.80 -42.08 21.38
C ASP A 87 -20.33 -41.90 20.92
N PRO A 88 -19.61 -43.00 20.59
CA PRO A 88 -18.23 -42.94 20.10
C PRO A 88 -18.01 -42.09 18.84
N SER A 89 -19.05 -41.83 18.03
CA SER A 89 -18.95 -40.98 16.85
C SER A 89 -18.42 -39.57 17.17
N TYR A 90 -18.77 -39.04 18.34
CA TYR A 90 -18.29 -37.74 18.81
C TYR A 90 -16.82 -37.77 19.25
N LEU A 91 -16.33 -38.87 19.81
CA LEU A 91 -14.89 -39.02 20.12
C LEU A 91 -14.05 -39.03 18.84
N LYS A 92 -14.52 -39.75 17.81
CA LYS A 92 -13.88 -39.75 16.49
C LYS A 92 -13.81 -38.33 15.94
N LYS A 93 -14.91 -37.58 16.04
CA LYS A 93 -14.98 -36.19 15.58
C LYS A 93 -14.02 -35.26 16.34
N ILE A 94 -13.94 -35.38 17.67
CA ILE A 94 -12.98 -34.61 18.49
C ILE A 94 -11.55 -34.90 18.04
N ASN A 95 -11.22 -36.17 17.81
CA ASN A 95 -9.88 -36.55 17.34
C ASN A 95 -9.58 -35.94 15.96
N GLU A 96 -10.49 -36.08 14.99
CA GLU A 96 -10.31 -35.50 13.65
C GLU A 96 -10.11 -33.98 13.68
N VAL A 97 -10.97 -33.26 14.40
CA VAL A 97 -10.88 -31.80 14.49
C VAL A 97 -9.63 -31.38 15.27
N SER A 98 -9.24 -32.09 16.33
CA SER A 98 -8.03 -31.76 17.08
C SER A 98 -6.74 -31.88 16.25
N GLN A 99 -6.70 -32.81 15.28
CA GLN A 99 -5.56 -32.91 14.35
C GLN A 99 -5.51 -31.73 13.38
N LEU A 100 -6.66 -31.26 12.90
CA LEU A 100 -6.73 -30.04 12.08
C LEU A 100 -6.25 -28.82 12.87
N VAL A 101 -6.72 -28.65 14.11
CA VAL A 101 -6.29 -27.57 15.00
C VAL A 101 -4.78 -27.64 15.26
N ILE A 102 -4.23 -28.83 15.52
CA ILE A 102 -2.78 -28.99 15.73
C ILE A 102 -1.99 -28.61 14.47
N ALA A 103 -2.45 -29.02 13.28
CA ALA A 103 -1.79 -28.65 12.03
C ALA A 103 -1.80 -27.13 11.80
N GLN A 104 -2.93 -26.46 12.06
CA GLN A 104 -3.04 -24.99 11.96
C GLN A 104 -2.12 -24.28 12.97
N ILE A 105 -2.00 -24.82 14.19
CA ILE A 105 -1.07 -24.31 15.20
C ILE A 105 0.38 -24.48 14.75
N GLU A 106 0.72 -25.61 14.13
CA GLU A 106 2.06 -25.86 13.58
C GLU A 106 2.41 -24.90 12.44
N ASP A 107 1.46 -24.60 11.56
CA ASP A 107 1.61 -23.55 10.55
C ASP A 107 1.85 -22.18 11.22
N GLY A 108 1.08 -21.86 12.25
CA GLY A 108 1.24 -20.62 13.04
C GLY A 108 2.62 -20.47 13.66
N LEU A 109 3.20 -21.56 14.18
CA LEU A 109 4.56 -21.60 14.75
C LEU A 109 5.65 -21.29 13.73
N PHE A 110 5.43 -21.62 12.44
CA PHE A 110 6.37 -21.35 11.36
C PHE A 110 6.22 -19.92 10.80
N ILE A 111 4.98 -19.43 10.70
CA ILE A 111 4.67 -18.14 10.07
C ILE A 111 4.98 -16.97 10.99
N SER A 112 4.63 -17.07 12.29
CA SER A 112 4.76 -15.95 13.23
C SER A 112 5.80 -16.21 14.31
N SER A 113 6.95 -15.55 14.21
CA SER A 113 7.93 -15.52 15.29
C SER A 113 7.41 -14.81 16.54
N SER A 114 6.59 -13.75 16.37
CA SER A 114 6.07 -12.95 17.47
C SER A 114 5.02 -13.68 18.32
N GLU A 115 4.23 -14.58 17.72
CA GLU A 115 3.16 -15.31 18.43
C GLU A 115 3.56 -16.75 18.78
N ARG A 116 4.84 -17.12 18.56
CA ARG A 116 5.35 -18.49 18.70
C ARG A 116 5.06 -19.10 20.08
N ASN A 117 5.21 -18.32 21.15
CA ASN A 117 4.95 -18.80 22.51
C ASN A 117 3.47 -19.15 22.70
N ARG A 118 2.55 -18.31 22.21
CA ARG A 118 1.11 -18.56 22.32
C ARG A 118 0.69 -19.79 21.53
N PHE A 119 1.22 -19.98 20.34
CA PHE A 119 0.97 -21.19 19.57
C PHE A 119 1.53 -22.44 20.26
N ALA A 120 2.70 -22.35 20.91
CA ALA A 120 3.26 -23.47 21.67
C ALA A 120 2.40 -23.83 22.90
N GLU A 121 1.96 -22.81 23.66
CA GLU A 121 1.03 -22.98 24.78
C GLU A 121 -0.31 -23.58 24.32
N MET A 122 -0.85 -23.07 23.21
CA MET A 122 -2.08 -23.58 22.60
C MET A 122 -1.94 -25.05 22.18
N LYS A 123 -0.82 -25.43 21.56
CA LYS A 123 -0.53 -26.83 21.21
C LYS A 123 -0.51 -27.73 22.44
N ALA A 124 0.13 -27.29 23.52
CA ALA A 124 0.18 -28.02 24.78
C ALA A 124 -1.22 -28.17 25.39
N ALA A 125 -2.03 -27.11 25.36
CA ALA A 125 -3.39 -27.11 25.87
C ALA A 125 -4.31 -28.04 25.05
N VAL A 126 -4.22 -28.05 23.71
CA VAL A 126 -4.98 -28.99 22.85
C VAL A 126 -4.60 -30.43 23.16
N LYS A 127 -3.31 -30.74 23.32
CA LYS A 127 -2.86 -32.09 23.70
C LYS A 127 -3.40 -32.52 25.07
N ALA A 128 -3.36 -31.63 26.05
CA ALA A 128 -3.93 -31.89 27.38
C ALA A 128 -5.44 -32.11 27.32
N TYR A 129 -6.15 -31.30 26.52
CA TYR A 129 -7.59 -31.43 26.29
C TYR A 129 -7.96 -32.80 25.69
N VAL A 130 -7.25 -33.22 24.63
CA VAL A 130 -7.50 -34.52 23.97
C VAL A 130 -7.18 -35.68 24.92
N ASN A 131 -6.08 -35.63 25.64
CA ASN A 131 -5.74 -36.64 26.65
C ASN A 131 -6.82 -36.74 27.75
N ASN A 132 -7.35 -35.60 28.20
CA ASN A 132 -8.41 -35.59 29.20
C ASN A 132 -9.71 -36.19 28.66
N ILE A 133 -10.07 -35.96 27.38
CA ILE A 133 -11.27 -36.58 26.79
C ILE A 133 -11.11 -38.11 26.68
N GLU A 134 -9.90 -38.59 26.43
CA GLU A 134 -9.61 -40.01 26.34
C GLU A 134 -9.75 -40.70 27.70
N ILE A 135 -9.19 -40.11 28.76
CA ILE A 135 -9.38 -40.58 30.14
C ILE A 135 -10.87 -40.56 30.51
N VAL A 136 -11.59 -39.52 30.10
CA VAL A 136 -13.03 -39.42 30.30
C VAL A 136 -13.76 -40.56 29.57
N SER A 137 -13.31 -40.95 28.39
CA SER A 137 -14.00 -41.99 27.61
C SER A 137 -13.86 -43.41 28.18
N GLN A 138 -12.77 -43.69 28.89
CA GLN A 138 -12.45 -45.03 29.40
C GLN A 138 -13.19 -45.41 30.70
N SER A 139 -13.83 -44.44 31.36
CA SER A 139 -14.42 -44.58 32.70
C SER A 139 -15.95 -44.73 32.71
N THR A 140 -16.54 -45.21 31.61
CA THR A 140 -17.99 -45.26 31.38
C THR A 140 -18.74 -46.23 32.31
N GLU A 141 -19.20 -45.75 33.45
CA GLU A 141 -20.49 -46.20 34.01
C GLU A 141 -21.62 -45.36 33.36
N PRO A 142 -22.72 -45.99 32.92
CA PRO A 142 -23.87 -45.24 32.39
C PRO A 142 -24.46 -44.32 33.46
N VAL A 143 -24.94 -43.13 33.07
CA VAL A 143 -25.73 -42.24 33.93
C VAL A 143 -27.03 -42.98 34.30
N LYS A 144 -27.02 -43.66 35.45
CA LYS A 144 -28.18 -44.40 35.99
C LYS A 144 -29.09 -43.52 36.86
N ASP A 145 -28.75 -42.25 37.04
CA ASP A 145 -29.53 -41.33 37.87
C ASP A 145 -30.75 -40.80 37.10
N VAL A 146 -31.89 -41.45 37.31
CA VAL A 146 -33.20 -41.08 36.75
C VAL A 146 -33.63 -39.66 37.18
N ALA A 147 -33.20 -39.19 38.36
CA ALA A 147 -33.52 -37.83 38.81
C ALA A 147 -32.75 -36.78 38.01
N ALA A 148 -31.46 -37.02 37.74
CA ALA A 148 -30.65 -36.15 36.89
C ALA A 148 -31.19 -36.08 35.45
N LEU A 149 -31.61 -37.22 34.89
CA LEU A 149 -32.24 -37.28 33.56
C LEU A 149 -33.57 -36.51 33.49
N ASN A 150 -34.40 -36.60 34.53
CA ASN A 150 -35.66 -35.85 34.62
C ASN A 150 -35.43 -34.33 34.78
N GLN A 151 -34.44 -33.93 35.59
CA GLN A 151 -34.04 -32.52 35.71
C GLN A 151 -33.54 -31.96 34.38
N PHE A 152 -32.69 -32.72 33.68
CA PHE A 152 -32.19 -32.36 32.36
C PHE A 152 -33.32 -32.20 31.34
N SER A 153 -34.24 -33.18 31.24
CA SER A 153 -35.38 -33.15 30.33
C SER A 153 -36.31 -31.95 30.56
N ASN A 154 -36.61 -31.63 31.82
CA ASN A 154 -37.41 -30.46 32.16
C ASN A 154 -36.71 -29.16 31.77
N MET A 155 -35.39 -29.08 31.92
CA MET A 155 -34.61 -27.91 31.53
C MET A 155 -34.53 -27.74 30.01
N VAL A 156 -34.30 -28.81 29.25
CA VAL A 156 -34.35 -28.77 27.79
C VAL A 156 -35.71 -28.24 27.32
N ARG A 157 -36.80 -28.71 27.93
CA ARG A 157 -38.16 -28.23 27.62
C ARG A 157 -38.35 -26.74 27.94
N ASN A 158 -37.82 -26.26 29.06
CA ASN A 158 -37.90 -24.86 29.44
C ASN A 158 -37.07 -23.97 28.50
N TYR A 159 -35.86 -24.42 28.16
CA TYR A 159 -34.99 -23.76 27.20
C TYR A 159 -35.63 -23.66 25.82
N GLN A 160 -36.22 -24.76 25.33
CA GLN A 160 -36.94 -24.78 24.05
C GLN A 160 -38.07 -23.74 24.04
N LYS A 161 -38.91 -23.70 25.08
CA LYS A 161 -39.98 -22.68 25.19
C LYS A 161 -39.43 -21.26 25.16
N ARG A 162 -38.28 -21.02 25.81
CA ARG A 162 -37.64 -19.69 25.84
C ARG A 162 -37.12 -19.30 24.47
N ILE A 163 -36.41 -20.18 23.78
CA ILE A 163 -35.94 -19.94 22.40
C ILE A 163 -37.12 -19.72 21.45
N ASP A 164 -38.17 -20.53 21.54
CA ASP A 164 -39.38 -20.35 20.72
C ASP A 164 -39.99 -18.95 20.93
N SER A 165 -40.07 -18.50 22.18
CA SER A 165 -40.57 -17.15 22.50
C SER A 165 -39.67 -16.03 21.94
N LEU A 166 -38.35 -16.18 22.03
CA LEU A 166 -37.38 -15.23 21.49
C LEU A 166 -37.43 -15.18 19.96
N LEU A 167 -37.57 -16.34 19.30
CA LEU A 167 -37.70 -16.41 17.84
C LEU A 167 -39.01 -15.80 17.34
N VAL A 168 -40.10 -15.93 18.09
CA VAL A 168 -41.38 -15.28 17.77
C VAL A 168 -41.27 -13.77 17.92
N ALA A 169 -40.64 -13.30 19.01
CA ALA A 169 -40.35 -11.87 19.20
C ALA A 169 -39.45 -11.34 18.08
N ALA A 170 -38.40 -12.08 17.71
CA ALA A 170 -37.45 -11.71 16.65
C ALA A 170 -38.11 -11.41 15.30
N ARG A 171 -39.24 -12.07 14.99
CA ARG A 171 -39.96 -11.91 13.72
C ARG A 171 -40.74 -10.60 13.59
N SER A 172 -41.01 -9.90 14.69
CA SER A 172 -41.84 -8.67 14.67
C SER A 172 -41.02 -7.37 14.59
N PHE A 173 -39.70 -7.45 14.70
CA PHE A 173 -38.81 -6.29 14.73
C PHE A 173 -38.58 -5.67 13.34
N LYS A 174 -38.36 -4.36 13.30
CA LYS A 174 -38.20 -3.58 12.05
C LYS A 174 -36.92 -2.76 12.01
N SER A 175 -36.31 -2.47 13.14
CA SER A 175 -35.09 -1.67 13.22
C SER A 175 -33.85 -2.53 13.40
N GLN A 176 -32.70 -2.00 12.97
CA GLN A 176 -31.41 -2.66 13.10
C GLN A 176 -30.99 -2.84 14.58
N GLU A 177 -31.43 -1.94 15.45
CA GLU A 177 -31.16 -1.99 16.89
C GLU A 177 -31.96 -3.11 17.59
N GLU A 178 -33.24 -3.26 17.26
CA GLU A 178 -34.08 -4.36 17.75
C GLU A 178 -33.57 -5.74 17.30
N ILE A 179 -33.09 -5.84 16.05
CA ILE A 179 -32.47 -7.07 15.54
C ILE A 179 -31.19 -7.39 16.33
N SER A 180 -30.36 -6.38 16.60
CA SER A 180 -29.12 -6.57 17.38
C SER A 180 -29.41 -7.05 18.80
N GLN A 181 -30.36 -6.41 19.50
CA GLN A 181 -30.75 -6.81 20.85
C GLN A 181 -31.28 -8.25 20.89
N SER A 182 -32.04 -8.66 19.88
CA SER A 182 -32.56 -10.02 19.78
C SER A 182 -31.46 -11.06 19.59
N ILE A 183 -30.46 -10.75 18.78
CA ILE A 183 -29.28 -11.60 18.59
C ILE A 183 -28.54 -11.76 19.92
N ASP A 184 -28.37 -10.67 20.67
CA ASP A 184 -27.71 -10.70 21.98
C ASP A 184 -28.49 -11.53 23.01
N GLU A 185 -29.82 -11.40 23.06
CA GLU A 185 -30.67 -12.20 23.95
C GLU A 185 -30.62 -13.70 23.62
N ILE A 186 -30.73 -14.06 22.33
CA ILE A 186 -30.64 -15.45 21.88
C ILE A 186 -29.25 -16.03 22.18
N SER A 187 -28.20 -15.26 21.94
CA SER A 187 -26.82 -15.65 22.23
C SER A 187 -26.59 -15.87 23.73
N SER A 188 -27.10 -14.96 24.57
CA SER A 188 -27.04 -15.07 26.03
C SER A 188 -27.77 -16.31 26.55
N GLU A 189 -28.95 -16.60 26.00
CA GLU A 189 -29.72 -17.80 26.35
C GLU A 189 -28.97 -19.07 25.92
N ALA A 190 -28.39 -19.11 24.71
CA ALA A 190 -27.54 -20.22 24.26
C ALA A 190 -26.34 -20.45 25.18
N MET A 191 -25.68 -19.39 25.66
CA MET A 191 -24.59 -19.49 26.65
C MET A 191 -25.07 -19.98 28.03
N SER A 192 -26.33 -19.70 28.40
CA SER A 192 -26.94 -20.17 29.64
C SER A 192 -27.09 -21.70 29.62
N PHE A 193 -27.58 -22.24 28.51
CA PHE A 193 -27.78 -23.67 28.29
C PHE A 193 -26.47 -24.45 28.29
N ASP A 194 -25.44 -23.89 27.64
CA ASP A 194 -24.10 -24.45 27.61
C ASP A 194 -23.51 -24.63 29.02
N ARG A 195 -23.65 -23.62 29.89
CA ARG A 195 -23.21 -23.70 31.29
C ARG A 195 -24.00 -24.76 32.07
N PHE A 196 -25.31 -24.86 31.81
CA PHE A 196 -26.16 -25.84 32.47
C PHE A 196 -25.80 -27.27 32.09
N ILE A 197 -25.55 -27.58 30.80
CA ILE A 197 -25.08 -28.91 30.37
C ILE A 197 -23.84 -29.29 31.16
N VAL A 198 -22.85 -28.41 31.21
CA VAL A 198 -21.57 -28.67 31.90
C VAL A 198 -21.80 -28.92 33.38
N GLN A 199 -22.59 -28.08 34.05
CA GLN A 199 -22.89 -28.25 35.48
C GLN A 199 -23.66 -29.56 35.76
N SER A 200 -24.56 -29.95 34.86
CA SER A 200 -25.35 -31.18 34.98
C SER A 200 -24.47 -32.41 34.82
N VAL A 201 -23.57 -32.41 33.83
CA VAL A 201 -22.59 -33.49 33.63
C VAL A 201 -21.66 -33.58 34.84
N ILE A 202 -21.13 -32.46 35.34
CA ILE A 202 -20.28 -32.42 36.54
C ILE A 202 -21.03 -32.94 37.78
N ALA A 203 -22.28 -32.51 37.98
CA ALA A 203 -23.10 -32.93 39.12
C ALA A 203 -23.46 -34.43 39.06
N SER A 204 -23.63 -34.99 37.86
CA SER A 204 -23.93 -36.41 37.67
C SER A 204 -22.74 -37.33 37.97
N GLU A 205 -21.50 -36.82 37.91
CA GLU A 205 -20.29 -37.60 38.11
C GLU A 205 -19.29 -36.89 39.06
N PRO A 206 -19.60 -36.76 40.38
CA PRO A 206 -18.80 -35.96 41.32
C PRO A 206 -17.34 -36.42 41.46
N LYS A 207 -17.06 -37.71 41.27
CA LYS A 207 -15.70 -38.27 41.22
C LYS A 207 -14.85 -37.71 40.07
N ARG A 208 -15.48 -37.13 39.04
CA ARG A 208 -14.85 -36.65 37.80
C ARG A 208 -15.01 -35.14 37.61
N SER A 209 -15.63 -34.46 38.56
CA SER A 209 -15.77 -33.00 38.60
C SER A 209 -14.45 -32.27 38.30
N LYS A 210 -13.34 -32.71 38.91
CA LYS A 210 -12.00 -32.15 38.65
C LYS A 210 -11.55 -32.33 37.20
N LEU A 211 -11.70 -33.52 36.64
CA LEU A 211 -11.27 -33.82 35.27
C LEU A 211 -12.13 -33.05 34.24
N LEU A 212 -13.44 -32.97 34.46
CA LEU A 212 -14.35 -32.20 33.62
C LEU A 212 -14.08 -30.69 33.71
N ALA A 213 -13.76 -30.18 34.91
CA ALA A 213 -13.36 -28.79 35.11
C ALA A 213 -12.02 -28.48 34.42
N GLU A 214 -11.05 -29.39 34.49
CA GLU A 214 -9.78 -29.26 33.76
C GLU A 214 -9.99 -29.26 32.24
N LEU A 215 -10.88 -30.11 31.73
CA LEU A 215 -11.21 -30.19 30.32
C LEU A 215 -11.89 -28.90 29.82
N GLN A 216 -12.85 -28.38 30.59
CA GLN A 216 -13.46 -27.08 30.33
C GLN A 216 -12.41 -25.96 30.33
N SER A 217 -11.56 -25.91 31.37
CA SER A 217 -10.51 -24.91 31.53
C SER A 217 -9.54 -24.92 30.35
N LYS A 218 -9.11 -26.11 29.89
CA LYS A 218 -8.27 -26.22 28.69
C LYS A 218 -8.99 -25.77 27.42
N GLY A 219 -10.26 -26.11 27.22
CA GLY A 219 -11.05 -25.59 26.10
C GLY A 219 -11.14 -24.05 26.09
N ASP A 220 -11.34 -23.44 27.26
CA ASP A 220 -11.40 -21.99 27.42
C ASP A 220 -10.04 -21.32 27.21
N GLU A 221 -8.95 -21.95 27.70
CA GLU A 221 -7.57 -21.50 27.51
C GLU A 221 -7.19 -21.47 26.02
N ILE A 222 -7.47 -22.55 25.27
CA ILE A 222 -7.15 -22.61 23.83
C ILE A 222 -7.93 -21.51 23.09
N ALA A 223 -9.23 -21.34 23.38
CA ALA A 223 -10.04 -20.31 22.75
C ALA A 223 -9.58 -18.88 23.10
N ALA A 224 -9.14 -18.65 24.34
CA ALA A 224 -8.61 -17.37 24.78
C ALA A 224 -7.26 -17.04 24.09
N LEU A 225 -6.36 -18.01 23.99
CA LEU A 225 -5.09 -17.86 23.27
C LEU A 225 -5.34 -17.55 21.80
N ALA A 226 -6.24 -18.28 21.14
CA ALA A 226 -6.58 -18.05 19.74
C ALA A 226 -7.21 -16.66 19.51
N ARG A 227 -8.11 -16.22 20.39
CA ARG A 227 -8.64 -14.83 20.35
C ARG A 227 -7.56 -13.77 20.49
N GLN A 228 -6.63 -13.95 21.43
CA GLN A 228 -5.52 -13.00 21.63
C GLN A 228 -4.59 -12.95 20.41
N VAL A 229 -4.27 -14.10 19.80
CA VAL A 229 -3.51 -14.13 18.54
C VAL A 229 -4.26 -13.39 17.44
N ASN A 230 -5.56 -13.67 17.26
CA ASN A 230 -6.39 -13.00 16.25
C ASN A 230 -6.42 -11.48 16.44
N GLU A 231 -6.72 -11.01 17.65
CA GLU A 231 -6.77 -9.59 17.99
C GLU A 231 -5.42 -8.89 17.78
N ASN A 232 -4.32 -9.51 18.18
CA ASN A 232 -2.98 -8.96 17.99
C ASN A 232 -2.62 -8.88 16.50
N SER A 233 -2.96 -9.91 15.72
CA SER A 233 -2.76 -9.92 14.28
C SER A 233 -3.56 -8.83 13.59
N TRP A 234 -4.84 -8.64 13.93
CA TRP A 234 -5.65 -7.55 13.37
C TRP A 234 -5.13 -6.16 13.76
N LYS A 235 -4.64 -5.99 14.99
CA LYS A 235 -3.97 -4.75 15.41
C LYS A 235 -2.73 -4.47 14.56
N LYS A 236 -1.91 -5.49 14.27
CA LYS A 236 -0.74 -5.36 13.38
C LYS A 236 -1.14 -5.00 11.95
N VAL A 237 -2.16 -5.66 11.40
CA VAL A 237 -2.71 -5.34 10.07
C VAL A 237 -3.14 -3.88 9.99
N GLU A 238 -3.87 -3.38 11.00
CA GLU A 238 -4.34 -2.00 11.02
C GLU A 238 -3.19 -1.00 11.15
N GLN A 239 -2.20 -1.31 12.00
CA GLN A 239 -0.99 -0.48 12.14
C GLN A 239 -0.20 -0.41 10.83
N GLU A 240 0.09 -1.54 10.20
CA GLU A 240 0.82 -1.61 8.93
C GLU A 240 0.03 -0.93 7.80
N ARG A 241 -1.31 -1.08 7.78
CA ARG A 241 -2.18 -0.37 6.84
C ARG A 241 -2.05 1.13 7.02
N SER A 242 -2.18 1.63 8.25
CA SER A 242 -2.07 3.07 8.53
C SER A 242 -0.69 3.63 8.14
N HIS A 243 0.37 2.85 8.35
CA HIS A 243 1.73 3.20 7.96
C HIS A 243 1.89 3.22 6.43
N ALA A 244 1.35 2.22 5.72
CA ALA A 244 1.32 2.18 4.26
C ALA A 244 0.52 3.35 3.66
N GLU A 245 -0.62 3.71 4.24
CA GLU A 245 -1.43 4.87 3.83
C GLU A 245 -0.66 6.18 4.02
N GLN A 246 0.05 6.34 5.13
CA GLN A 246 0.91 7.52 5.35
C GLN A 246 2.07 7.60 4.34
N LEU A 247 2.72 6.47 4.03
CA LEU A 247 3.76 6.40 3.00
C LEU A 247 3.20 6.76 1.62
N GLY A 248 2.01 6.25 1.28
CA GLY A 248 1.31 6.55 0.03
C GLY A 248 0.91 8.03 -0.10
N ASN A 249 0.40 8.63 0.97
CA ASN A 249 0.05 10.06 1.00
C ASN A 249 1.29 10.94 0.82
N ARG A 250 2.40 10.62 1.50
CA ARG A 250 3.66 11.33 1.32
C ARG A 250 4.18 11.18 -0.11
N ALA A 251 4.17 9.96 -0.66
CA ALA A 251 4.57 9.70 -2.05
C ALA A 251 3.73 10.54 -3.03
N THR A 252 2.42 10.56 -2.85
CA THR A 252 1.48 11.33 -3.68
C THR A 252 1.81 12.83 -3.65
N LEU A 253 2.09 13.38 -2.46
CA LEU A 253 2.48 14.78 -2.31
C LEU A 253 3.79 15.09 -3.05
N PHE A 254 4.82 14.25 -2.89
CA PHE A 254 6.10 14.45 -3.59
C PHE A 254 5.97 14.32 -5.11
N ILE A 255 5.19 13.35 -5.60
CA ILE A 255 4.91 13.19 -7.03
C ILE A 255 4.17 14.42 -7.56
N THR A 256 3.16 14.91 -6.83
CA THR A 256 2.39 16.10 -7.22
C THR A 256 3.26 17.35 -7.30
N ILE A 257 4.11 17.58 -6.29
CA ILE A 257 5.05 18.71 -6.29
C ILE A 257 6.03 18.59 -7.45
N THR A 258 6.56 17.39 -7.70
CA THR A 258 7.51 17.18 -8.80
C THR A 258 6.84 17.44 -10.14
N LEU A 259 5.63 16.91 -10.36
CA LEU A 259 4.87 17.14 -11.57
C LEU A 259 4.63 18.63 -11.80
N ALA A 260 4.24 19.37 -10.76
CA ALA A 260 4.05 20.83 -10.85
C ALA A 260 5.35 21.55 -11.23
N VAL A 261 6.48 21.17 -10.62
CA VAL A 261 7.80 21.75 -10.92
C VAL A 261 8.24 21.41 -12.35
N THR A 262 8.08 20.17 -12.78
CA THR A 262 8.40 19.73 -14.15
C THR A 262 7.56 20.48 -15.18
N LEU A 263 6.27 20.66 -14.96
CA LEU A 263 5.40 21.44 -15.83
C LEU A 263 5.86 22.90 -15.91
N LEU A 264 6.18 23.52 -14.77
CA LEU A 264 6.68 24.90 -14.72
C LEU A 264 7.97 25.05 -15.53
N PHE A 265 8.93 24.14 -15.37
CA PHE A 265 10.16 24.15 -16.17
C PHE A 265 9.89 23.91 -17.65
N SER A 266 8.96 23.02 -18.00
CA SER A 266 8.56 22.78 -19.39
C SER A 266 8.00 24.04 -20.06
N PHE A 267 7.10 24.76 -19.36
CA PHE A 267 6.58 26.05 -19.83
C PHE A 267 7.69 27.09 -19.98
N ALA A 268 8.61 27.18 -19.01
CA ALA A 268 9.74 28.09 -19.08
C ALA A 268 10.66 27.80 -20.27
N PHE A 269 10.96 26.52 -20.53
CA PHE A 269 11.77 26.09 -21.67
C PHE A 269 11.10 26.37 -23.01
N THR A 270 9.78 26.12 -23.10
CA THR A 270 8.97 26.40 -24.29
C THR A 270 9.07 27.88 -24.69
N TRP A 271 9.15 28.79 -23.72
CA TRP A 271 9.30 30.22 -23.99
C TRP A 271 10.76 30.66 -24.21
N TYR A 272 11.70 30.04 -23.51
CA TYR A 272 13.13 30.38 -23.56
C TYR A 272 13.82 29.93 -24.85
N LEU A 273 13.59 28.68 -25.28
CA LEU A 273 14.32 28.06 -26.38
C LEU A 273 14.11 28.75 -27.74
N PRO A 274 12.88 29.15 -28.13
CA PRO A 274 12.67 29.87 -29.38
C PRO A 274 13.41 31.21 -29.44
N ARG A 275 13.32 31.99 -28.35
CA ARG A 275 13.84 33.36 -28.32
C ARG A 275 15.36 33.44 -28.26
N ARG A 276 15.99 32.54 -27.50
CA ARG A 276 17.44 32.61 -27.23
C ARG A 276 18.29 31.72 -28.13
N VAL A 277 17.70 30.71 -28.77
CA VAL A 277 18.44 29.75 -29.59
C VAL A 277 17.88 29.66 -31.00
N LEU A 278 16.60 29.30 -31.16
CA LEU A 278 16.06 29.01 -32.50
C LEU A 278 15.97 30.27 -33.38
N ASN A 279 15.56 31.42 -32.82
CA ASN A 279 15.41 32.66 -33.57
C ASN A 279 16.76 33.19 -34.11
N PRO A 280 17.83 33.33 -33.30
CA PRO A 280 19.15 33.69 -33.81
C PRO A 280 19.69 32.71 -34.86
N ILE A 281 19.55 31.40 -34.65
CA ILE A 281 19.98 30.39 -35.64
C ILE A 281 19.22 30.57 -36.96
N ARG A 282 17.90 30.82 -36.92
CA ARG A 282 17.10 31.12 -38.11
C ARG A 282 17.57 32.39 -38.83
N GLN A 283 17.89 33.45 -38.09
CA GLN A 283 18.41 34.70 -38.66
C GLN A 283 19.75 34.49 -39.36
N ILE A 284 20.70 33.81 -38.71
CA ILE A 284 22.01 33.47 -39.29
C ILE A 284 21.81 32.61 -40.56
N THR A 285 20.95 31.60 -40.50
CA THR A 285 20.65 30.72 -41.65
C THR A 285 20.10 31.50 -42.84
N GLN A 286 19.18 32.45 -42.60
CA GLN A 286 18.62 33.29 -43.66
C GLN A 286 19.67 34.24 -44.25
N ALA A 287 20.51 34.83 -43.42
CA ALA A 287 21.60 35.69 -43.88
C ALA A 287 22.62 34.93 -44.74
N LEU A 288 23.00 33.73 -44.31
CA LEU A 288 23.89 32.86 -45.08
C LEU A 288 23.30 32.49 -46.44
N ARG A 289 22.00 32.19 -46.52
CA ARG A 289 21.33 31.93 -47.81
C ARG A 289 21.41 33.13 -48.75
N LYS A 290 21.18 34.35 -48.26
CA LYS A 290 21.30 35.58 -49.06
C LYS A 290 22.74 35.81 -49.56
N ALA A 291 23.73 35.59 -48.70
CA ALA A 291 25.13 35.67 -49.08
C ALA A 291 25.50 34.60 -50.13
N SER A 292 24.99 33.37 -50.00
CA SER A 292 25.23 32.31 -50.99
C SER A 292 24.60 32.58 -52.36
N SER A 293 23.53 33.38 -52.41
CA SER A 293 22.92 33.82 -53.67
C SER A 293 23.61 35.04 -54.30
N GLY A 294 24.79 35.44 -53.80
CA GLY A 294 25.56 36.58 -54.32
C GLY A 294 25.15 37.94 -53.75
N ASN A 295 24.25 37.99 -52.74
CA ASN A 295 23.93 39.24 -52.05
C ASN A 295 24.76 39.32 -50.76
N TYR A 296 25.92 39.97 -50.85
CA TYR A 296 26.82 40.19 -49.72
C TYR A 296 26.47 41.43 -48.89
N ASP A 297 25.34 42.10 -49.14
CA ASP A 297 24.84 43.22 -48.32
C ASP A 297 23.94 42.77 -47.17
N VAL A 298 24.50 41.91 -46.33
CA VAL A 298 23.77 41.28 -45.22
C VAL A 298 24.53 41.48 -43.93
N PHE A 299 23.94 42.24 -43.01
CA PHE A 299 24.52 42.53 -41.70
C PHE A 299 23.61 42.03 -40.57
N LEU A 300 24.11 41.08 -39.79
CA LEU A 300 23.43 40.56 -38.60
C LEU A 300 23.74 41.41 -37.36
N HIS A 301 22.73 42.05 -36.77
CA HIS A 301 22.83 42.70 -35.45
C HIS A 301 22.49 41.71 -34.34
N LEU A 302 23.44 40.83 -34.01
CA LEU A 302 23.31 39.89 -32.90
C LEU A 302 24.39 40.19 -31.86
N SER A 303 24.02 40.90 -30.79
CA SER A 303 24.91 41.17 -29.65
C SER A 303 24.89 39.99 -28.65
N ALA A 304 25.25 38.81 -29.13
CA ALA A 304 25.45 37.64 -28.28
C ALA A 304 26.93 37.55 -27.86
N LYS A 305 27.20 37.21 -26.60
CA LYS A 305 28.56 37.03 -26.05
C LYS A 305 28.95 35.55 -25.94
N ASP A 306 28.26 34.70 -26.67
CA ASP A 306 28.41 33.25 -26.66
C ASP A 306 28.80 32.72 -28.05
N GLU A 307 28.77 31.40 -28.22
CA GLU A 307 29.12 30.70 -29.46
C GLU A 307 28.28 31.20 -30.66
N LEU A 308 27.07 31.71 -30.44
CA LEU A 308 26.28 32.31 -31.53
C LEU A 308 26.82 33.69 -31.92
N GLY A 309 27.35 34.45 -30.97
CA GLY A 309 28.05 35.71 -31.23
C GLY A 309 29.37 35.51 -31.97
N GLU A 310 30.14 34.51 -31.55
CA GLU A 310 31.36 34.09 -32.26
C GLU A 310 31.04 33.67 -33.70
N LEU A 311 29.99 32.86 -33.91
CA LEU A 311 29.53 32.46 -35.23
C LEU A 311 29.10 33.65 -36.10
N VAL A 312 28.46 34.66 -35.51
CA VAL A 312 28.05 35.88 -36.24
C VAL A 312 29.27 36.69 -36.67
N ASN A 313 30.28 36.82 -35.81
CA ASN A 313 31.53 37.53 -36.15
C ASN A 313 32.28 36.82 -37.29
N GLU A 314 32.42 35.49 -37.22
CA GLU A 314 33.04 34.72 -38.31
C GLU A 314 32.25 34.82 -39.62
N PHE A 315 30.92 34.86 -39.54
CA PHE A 315 30.07 35.10 -40.71
C PHE A 315 30.29 36.50 -41.31
N HIS A 316 30.38 37.55 -40.49
CA HIS A 316 30.67 38.91 -40.96
C HIS A 316 32.02 38.96 -41.68
N ASN A 317 33.07 38.36 -41.10
CA ASN A 317 34.38 38.27 -41.72
C ASN A 317 34.30 37.59 -43.10
N LEU A 318 33.59 36.45 -43.21
CA LEU A 318 33.44 35.74 -44.48
C LEU A 318 32.72 36.58 -45.54
N VAL A 319 31.64 37.28 -45.17
CA VAL A 319 30.88 38.13 -46.09
C VAL A 319 31.72 39.32 -46.56
N GLU A 320 32.51 39.93 -45.67
CA GLU A 320 33.43 41.03 -46.01
C GLU A 320 34.49 40.58 -47.02
N HIS A 321 35.16 39.45 -46.78
CA HIS A 321 36.14 38.91 -47.73
C HIS A 321 35.51 38.59 -49.09
N MET A 322 34.29 38.07 -49.12
CA MET A 322 33.58 37.78 -50.38
C MET A 322 33.17 39.06 -51.12
N ARG A 323 32.71 40.08 -50.38
CA ARG A 323 32.39 41.41 -50.92
C ARG A 323 33.63 42.07 -51.52
N ASP A 324 34.77 42.03 -50.83
CA ASP A 324 36.02 42.60 -51.33
C ASP A 324 36.48 41.90 -52.61
N ARG A 325 36.40 40.56 -52.66
CA ARG A 325 36.70 39.80 -53.88
C ARG A 325 35.79 40.15 -55.04
N GLU A 326 34.51 40.42 -54.79
CA GLU A 326 33.57 40.81 -55.84
C GLU A 326 33.82 42.25 -56.32
N ILE A 327 34.18 43.17 -55.42
CA ILE A 327 34.58 44.54 -55.77
C ILE A 327 35.87 44.56 -56.61
N HIS A 328 36.79 43.61 -56.37
CA HIS A 328 38.06 43.51 -57.07
C HIS A 328 37.99 42.59 -58.31
N LYS A 329 36.80 42.09 -58.70
CA LYS A 329 36.62 41.48 -60.02
C LYS A 329 36.81 42.55 -61.10
N PRO A 330 37.70 42.36 -62.08
CA PRO A 330 37.88 43.32 -63.17
C PRO A 330 36.55 43.50 -63.92
N PRO A 331 36.11 44.75 -64.21
CA PRO A 331 34.82 44.99 -64.84
C PRO A 331 34.83 44.36 -66.24
N LEU A 332 33.83 43.51 -66.52
CA LEU A 332 33.68 42.91 -67.85
C LEU A 332 33.57 43.96 -68.98
N ASN A 333 33.15 45.20 -68.67
CA ASN A 333 32.94 46.29 -69.64
C ASN A 333 33.54 47.67 -69.24
N GLY A 334 34.51 47.74 -68.33
CA GLY A 334 35.24 48.99 -68.07
C GLY A 334 34.48 50.15 -67.37
N ILE A 335 33.29 49.92 -66.80
CA ILE A 335 32.53 50.94 -66.05
C ILE A 335 32.53 50.57 -64.55
N PRO A 336 32.93 51.48 -63.64
CA PRO A 336 32.93 51.21 -62.19
C PRO A 336 31.50 51.13 -61.61
N PRO A 337 31.24 50.28 -60.59
CA PRO A 337 29.90 50.12 -60.02
C PRO A 337 29.46 51.36 -59.22
N VAL A 338 28.25 51.84 -59.50
CA VAL A 338 27.59 52.93 -58.75
C VAL A 338 27.12 52.41 -57.38
N ARG A 339 27.61 53.01 -56.30
CA ARG A 339 27.15 52.70 -54.93
C ARG A 339 25.72 53.22 -54.73
N ALA A 340 24.75 52.34 -54.49
CA ALA A 340 23.47 52.74 -53.92
C ALA A 340 23.62 52.95 -52.40
N PRO A 341 22.99 53.97 -51.81
CA PRO A 341 23.09 54.24 -50.37
C PRO A 341 22.42 53.12 -49.57
N ILE A 342 23.04 52.79 -48.42
CA ILE A 342 22.61 51.77 -47.47
C ILE A 342 21.18 52.09 -47.00
N GLN A 343 20.18 51.29 -47.41
CA GLN A 343 18.86 51.35 -46.79
C GLN A 343 18.90 50.58 -45.47
N GLN A 344 18.86 51.32 -44.36
CA GLN A 344 18.59 50.76 -43.04
C GLN A 344 17.18 50.17 -43.02
N GLN A 345 17.05 48.86 -43.23
CA GLN A 345 15.81 48.16 -42.92
C GLN A 345 15.87 47.66 -41.47
N SER A 346 15.26 48.44 -40.58
CA SER A 346 14.92 48.05 -39.22
C SER A 346 13.80 47.01 -39.26
N PHE A 347 14.14 45.74 -39.10
CA PHE A 347 13.14 44.71 -38.83
C PHE A 347 12.94 44.57 -37.31
N THR A 348 11.89 45.20 -36.81
CA THR A 348 11.28 44.85 -35.52
C THR A 348 10.49 43.56 -35.74
N VAL A 349 10.96 42.44 -35.20
CA VAL A 349 10.20 41.19 -35.15
C VAL A 349 9.76 40.97 -33.71
N PHE A 350 8.44 40.81 -33.53
CA PHE A 350 7.74 40.60 -32.25
C PHE A 350 8.23 39.38 -31.44
#